data_AF-A0A2T3G959-F1
#
_entry.id   AF-A0A2T3G959-F1
#
_cell.length_a   1.000
_cell.length_b   1.000
_cell.length_c   1.000
_cell.angle_alpha   90.00
_cell.angle_beta   90.00
_cell.angle_gamma   90.00
#
_symmetry.space_group_name_H-M   'P 1'
#
loop_
_entity.id
_entity.type
_entity.pdbx_description
1 polymer ?
#
loop_
_entity_poly.entity_id
_entity_poly.type
_entity_poly.pdbx_seq_one_letter_code
_entity_poly.pdbx_strand_id
1 'polypeptide(L)'
;MPEIFSFAGYSIYFTALDRDHGVHVHVAQGSRHDLARFVLNADGTVSLAHNKGGLSAKSIRRLQFFLTSNYGDVLAAWRMFFGDDYHFDR
;
A
#
# COMPACT_ATOMS: atom_id res chain seq x y z
N MET A 1 3.02 2.18 -12.95
CA MET A 1 2.66 1.73 -11.59
C MET A 1 3.58 0.56 -11.27
N PRO A 2 4.69 0.76 -10.56
CA PRO A 2 5.52 -0.36 -10.12
C PRO A 2 4.72 -1.25 -9.16
N GLU A 3 4.55 -2.52 -9.51
CA GLU A 3 4.09 -3.53 -8.56
C GLU A 3 5.25 -3.86 -7.62
N ILE A 4 4.96 -3.87 -6.32
CA ILE A 4 5.94 -4.14 -5.26
C ILE A 4 5.74 -5.56 -4.73
N PHE A 5 4.47 -5.99 -4.62
CA PHE A 5 4.12 -7.33 -4.17
C PHE A 5 2.93 -7.89 -4.94
N SER A 6 2.94 -9.21 -5.10
CA SER A 6 1.77 -10.01 -5.43
C SER A 6 1.40 -10.87 -4.22
N PHE A 7 0.17 -10.71 -3.70
CA PHE A 7 -0.28 -11.45 -2.54
C PHE A 7 -1.75 -11.86 -2.66
N ALA A 8 -2.02 -13.16 -2.52
CA ALA A 8 -3.37 -13.73 -2.54
C ALA A 8 -4.23 -13.31 -3.77
N GLY A 9 -3.58 -13.15 -4.92
CA GLY A 9 -4.24 -12.71 -6.17
C GLY A 9 -4.48 -11.21 -6.27
N TYR A 10 -3.91 -10.41 -5.35
CA TYR A 10 -3.87 -8.95 -5.41
C TYR A 10 -2.48 -8.47 -5.79
N SER A 11 -2.44 -7.45 -6.66
CA SER A 11 -1.23 -6.68 -6.93
C SER A 11 -1.21 -5.46 -6.01
N ILE A 12 -0.08 -5.21 -5.37
CA ILE A 12 0.16 -4.10 -4.46
C ILE A 12 1.18 -3.17 -5.12
N TYR A 13 0.85 -1.90 -5.30
CA TYR A 13 1.63 -1.01 -6.16
C TYR A 13 1.64 0.44 -5.68
N PHE A 14 2.61 1.22 -6.18
CA PHE A 14 2.64 2.68 -6.09
C PHE A 14 2.21 3.33 -7.41
N THR A 15 1.76 4.58 -7.35
CA THR A 15 1.54 5.42 -8.52
C THR A 15 2.57 6.55 -8.54
N ALA A 16 3.01 6.97 -9.74
CA ALA A 16 3.95 8.09 -9.85
C ALA A 16 3.37 9.43 -9.33
N LEU A 17 2.05 9.50 -9.10
CA LEU A 17 1.37 10.67 -8.57
C LEU A 17 1.45 10.74 -7.03
N ASP A 18 1.99 9.72 -6.38
CA ASP A 18 1.99 9.63 -4.91
C ASP A 18 3.17 10.39 -4.26
N ARG A 19 4.04 11.03 -5.05
CA ARG A 19 5.30 11.63 -4.60
C ARG A 19 5.13 12.63 -3.44
N ASP A 20 4.08 13.45 -3.50
CA ASP A 20 3.84 14.52 -2.52
C ASP A 20 2.91 14.07 -1.38
N HIS A 21 2.63 12.77 -1.28
CA HIS A 21 1.74 12.18 -0.26
C HIS A 21 2.56 11.36 0.74
N GLY A 22 1.97 11.08 1.91
CA GLY A 22 2.56 10.15 2.87
C GLY A 22 2.60 8.73 2.34
N VAL A 23 3.47 7.88 2.91
CA VAL A 23 3.68 6.52 2.42
C VAL A 23 2.39 5.70 2.41
N HIS A 24 2.02 5.19 1.24
CA HIS A 24 0.84 4.34 1.07
C HIS A 24 1.00 3.36 -0.09
N VAL A 25 0.11 2.37 -0.16
CA VAL A 25 0.02 1.41 -1.27
C VAL A 25 -1.39 1.33 -1.81
N HIS A 26 -1.50 1.05 -3.09
CA HIS A 26 -2.75 0.72 -3.76
C HIS A 26 -2.86 -0.78 -3.99
N VAL A 27 -4.10 -1.25 -4.08
CA VAL A 27 -4.43 -2.65 -4.33
C VAL A 27 -5.21 -2.78 -5.64
N ALA A 28 -4.79 -3.72 -6.48
CA ALA A 28 -5.44 -4.12 -7.73
C ALA A 28 -5.74 -5.62 -7.74
N GLN A 29 -6.67 -6.05 -8.60
CA GLN A 29 -6.96 -7.46 -8.88
C GLN A 29 -7.35 -7.62 -10.35
N GLY A 30 -6.55 -8.37 -11.10
CA GLY A 30 -6.70 -8.47 -12.56
C GLY A 30 -6.59 -7.10 -13.22
N SER A 31 -7.59 -6.72 -14.02
CA SER A 31 -7.64 -5.40 -14.69
C SER A 31 -8.21 -4.27 -13.83
N ARG A 32 -8.64 -4.54 -12.59
CA ARG A 32 -9.25 -3.54 -11.70
C ARG A 32 -8.21 -2.93 -10.79
N HIS A 33 -8.02 -1.62 -10.90
CA HIS A 33 -7.06 -0.82 -10.12
C HIS A 33 -7.76 0.01 -9.02
N ASP A 34 -6.98 0.53 -8.06
CA ASP A 34 -7.44 1.35 -6.93
C ASP A 34 -8.62 0.75 -6.14
N LEU A 35 -8.60 -0.58 -5.94
CA LEU A 35 -9.64 -1.28 -5.19
C LEU A 35 -9.60 -0.91 -3.70
N ALA A 36 -8.41 -0.76 -3.14
CA ALA A 36 -8.21 -0.28 -1.78
C ALA A 36 -6.89 0.47 -1.69
N ARG A 37 -6.80 1.37 -0.72
CA ARG A 37 -5.55 2.04 -0.36
C ARG A 37 -5.27 1.82 1.11
N PHE A 38 -4.02 1.49 1.41
CA PHE A 38 -3.52 1.35 2.77
C PHE A 38 -2.40 2.36 3.01
N VAL A 39 -2.46 3.06 4.14
CA VAL A 39 -1.46 4.04 4.58
C VAL A 39 -0.56 3.36 5.61
N LEU A 40 0.75 3.62 5.48
CA LEU A 40 1.74 3.23 6.47
C LEU A 40 1.86 4.37 7.49
N ASN A 41 1.85 4.05 8.77
CA ASN A 41 1.93 5.03 9.84
C ASN A 41 3.31 4.98 10.51
N ALA A 42 3.78 6.13 11.01
CA ALA A 42 5.11 6.25 11.62
C ALA A 42 5.37 5.30 12.80
N ASP A 43 4.32 4.78 13.46
CA ASP A 43 4.40 3.82 14.56
C ASP A 43 4.56 2.35 14.09
N GLY A 44 4.67 2.11 12.78
CA GLY A 44 4.79 0.79 12.18
C GLY A 44 3.45 0.10 11.90
N THR A 45 2.32 0.77 12.17
CA THR A 45 0.99 0.24 11.84
C THR A 45 0.60 0.55 10.39
N VAL A 46 -0.39 -0.20 9.88
CA VAL A 46 -0.97 0.01 8.55
C VAL A 46 -2.47 0.17 8.68
N SER A 47 -3.02 1.25 8.11
CA SER A 47 -4.44 1.60 8.19
C SER A 47 -5.09 1.60 6.81
N LEU A 48 -6.36 1.18 6.73
CA LEU A 48 -7.15 1.29 5.51
C LEU A 48 -7.59 2.75 5.31
N ALA A 49 -7.19 3.38 4.20
CA ALA A 49 -7.65 4.72 3.82
C ALA A 49 -8.98 4.68 3.07
N HIS A 50 -9.13 3.74 2.12
CA HIS A 50 -10.40 3.53 1.41
C HIS A 50 -10.52 2.11 0.87
N ASN A 51 -11.77 1.69 0.61
CA ASN A 51 -12.12 0.38 0.01
C ASN A 51 -13.17 0.56 -1.09
N LYS A 52 -12.84 1.29 -2.17
CA LYS A 52 -13.74 1.50 -3.32
C LYS A 52 -14.11 0.20 -4.06
N GLY A 53 -13.22 -0.79 -3.98
CA GLY A 53 -13.33 -2.08 -4.67
C GLY A 53 -14.27 -3.07 -4.01
N GLY A 54 -14.77 -2.78 -2.80
CA GLY A 54 -15.69 -3.65 -2.06
C GLY A 54 -15.00 -4.92 -1.55
N LEU A 55 -13.73 -4.84 -1.17
CA LEU A 55 -13.02 -5.98 -0.59
C LEU A 55 -13.70 -6.41 0.71
N SER A 56 -13.78 -7.73 0.91
CA SER A 56 -14.31 -8.29 2.15
C SER A 56 -13.45 -7.89 3.35
N ALA A 57 -14.04 -7.81 4.53
CA ALA A 57 -13.31 -7.55 5.78
C ALA A 57 -12.19 -8.59 6.04
N LYS A 58 -12.38 -9.84 5.59
CA LYS A 58 -11.35 -10.88 5.66
C LYS A 58 -10.16 -10.56 4.76
N SER A 59 -10.41 -10.13 3.52
CA SER A 59 -9.36 -9.73 2.58
C SER A 59 -8.58 -8.52 3.11
N ILE A 60 -9.29 -7.50 3.61
CA ILE A 60 -8.68 -6.30 4.20
C ILE A 60 -7.75 -6.68 5.36
N ARG A 61 -8.22 -7.50 6.32
CA ARG A 61 -7.39 -7.92 7.45
C ARG A 61 -6.14 -8.69 7.02
N ARG A 62 -6.25 -9.55 5.98
CA ARG A 62 -5.10 -10.29 5.45
C ARG A 62 -4.09 -9.37 4.75
N LEU A 63 -4.55 -8.41 3.96
CA LEU A 63 -3.70 -7.42 3.30
C LEU A 63 -3.02 -6.53 4.33
N GLN A 64 -3.75 -6.04 5.32
CA GLN A 64 -3.21 -5.22 6.40
C GLN A 64 -2.15 -5.99 7.20
N PHE A 65 -2.43 -7.23 7.59
CA PHE A 65 -1.45 -8.09 8.26
C PHE A 65 -0.19 -8.29 7.40
N PHE A 66 -0.36 -8.61 6.12
CA PHE A 66 0.76 -8.78 5.20
C PHE A 66 1.61 -7.50 5.08
N LEU A 67 0.98 -6.34 4.90
CA LEU A 67 1.67 -5.06 4.79
C LEU A 67 2.39 -4.68 6.08
N THR A 68 1.78 -4.89 7.25
CA THR A 68 2.42 -4.66 8.55
C THR A 68 3.61 -5.59 8.76
N SER A 69 3.51 -6.87 8.38
CA SER A 69 4.64 -7.82 8.48
C SER A 69 5.80 -7.48 7.54
N ASN A 70 5.53 -6.84 6.41
CA ASN A 70 6.53 -6.44 5.41
C ASN A 70 6.75 -4.91 5.39
N TYR A 71 6.46 -4.23 6.50
CA TYR A 71 6.46 -2.77 6.60
C TYR A 71 7.81 -2.17 6.16
N GLY A 72 8.92 -2.77 6.58
CA GLY A 72 10.27 -2.34 6.20
C GLY A 72 10.54 -2.44 4.71
N ASP A 73 10.05 -3.50 4.05
CA ASP A 73 10.23 -3.70 2.62
C ASP A 73 9.40 -2.73 1.79
N VAL A 74 8.17 -2.41 2.24
CA VAL A 74 7.34 -1.37 1.62
C VAL A 74 8.05 -0.01 1.70
N LEU A 75 8.62 0.33 2.86
CA LEU A 75 9.39 1.58 3.01
C LEU A 75 10.64 1.60 2.15
N ALA A 76 11.38 0.50 2.08
CA ALA A 76 12.55 0.39 1.21
C ALA A 76 12.17 0.59 -0.25
N ALA A 77 11.09 -0.05 -0.71
CA ALA A 77 10.58 0.13 -2.07
C ALA A 77 10.14 1.57 -2.33
N TRP A 78 9.48 2.23 -1.37
CA TRP A 78 9.09 3.64 -1.48
C TRP A 78 10.32 4.53 -1.66
N ARG A 79 11.33 4.38 -0.80
CA ARG A 79 12.59 5.14 -0.87
C ARG A 79 13.34 4.91 -2.19
N MET A 80 13.37 3.67 -2.66
CA MET A 80 13.99 3.36 -3.95
C MET A 80 13.29 4.05 -5.13
N PHE A 81 11.96 4.24 -5.04
CA PHE A 81 11.17 4.80 -6.13
C PHE A 81 11.02 6.33 -6.08
N PHE A 82 10.89 6.91 -4.88
CA PHE A 82 10.64 8.35 -4.69
C PHE A 82 11.81 9.12 -4.03
N GLY A 83 12.77 8.42 -3.44
CA GLY A 83 13.88 9.00 -2.68
C GLY A 83 13.67 8.96 -1.16
N ASP A 84 14.70 9.38 -0.42
CA ASP A 84 14.70 9.33 1.05
C ASP A 84 13.87 10.44 1.72
N ASP A 85 13.43 11.46 0.95
CA ASP A 85 12.59 12.55 1.44
C ASP A 85 11.11 12.14 1.40
N TYR A 86 10.72 11.25 2.32
CA TYR A 86 9.33 10.79 2.47
C TYR A 86 8.78 11.16 3.85
N HIS A 87 7.46 11.22 3.94
CA HIS A 87 6.74 11.50 5.19
C HIS A 87 5.60 10.51 5.40
N PHE A 88 4.96 10.60 6.56
CA PHE A 88 3.75 9.85 6.88
C PHE A 88 2.60 10.84 7.04
N ASP A 89 1.47 10.54 6.40
CA ASP A 89 0.23 11.31 6.55
C ASP A 89 -0.33 10.99 7.93
N ARG A 90 -0.15 11.93 8.86
CA ARG A 90 -0.47 11.77 10.27
C ARG A 90 -1.98 11.75 10.53
#